data_AF-A0A8T6NF73-F1
#
_entry.id   AF-A0A8T6NF73-F1
#
_cell.length_a   1.000
_cell.length_b   1.000
_cell.length_c   1.000
_cell.angle_alpha   90.00
_cell.angle_beta   90.00
_cell.angle_gamma   90.00
#
_symmetry.space_group_name_H-M   'P 1'
#
loop_
_entity.id
_entity.type
_entity.pdbx_description
1 polymer ?
#
loop_
_entity_poly.entity_id
_entity_poly.type
_entity_poly.pdbx_seq_one_letter_code
_entity_poly.pdbx_strand_id
1 'polypeptide(L)'
;MSTNKTLMFINTAPKANTKKTGEVFYTVLVGLSKSVIAAKGHAEIDRLTMNVFPAHVESVAKAFKAAKAKGFKLAVEADDIIITEPKTNTFINRDGEQVTEIQASCFPDGPARLTLVKSTLTVSDELKALLAEDGDEDPLV
;
A
#
# COMPACT_ATOMS: atom_id res chain seq x y z
N MET A 1 29.73 -0.32 4.17
CA MET A 1 28.81 0.65 3.57
C MET A 1 27.41 0.29 4.00
N SER A 2 26.69 1.19 4.67
CA SER A 2 25.27 0.98 4.94
C SER A 2 24.55 1.15 3.60
N THR A 3 24.13 0.05 2.97
CA THR A 3 23.20 0.12 1.84
C THR A 3 21.86 0.55 2.43
N ASN A 4 21.50 1.83 2.21
CA ASN A 4 20.17 2.32 2.57
C ASN A 4 19.15 1.56 1.73
N LYS A 5 18.58 0.50 2.30
CA LYS A 5 17.52 -0.27 1.65
C LYS A 5 16.29 0.60 1.48
N THR A 6 15.63 0.46 0.34
CA THR A 6 14.35 1.12 0.08
C THR A 6 13.22 0.30 0.67
N LEU A 7 12.30 0.97 1.38
CA LEU A 7 11.09 0.37 1.93
C LEU A 7 9.89 0.71 1.07
N MET A 8 9.22 -0.34 0.59
CA MET A 8 7.94 -0.28 -0.09
C MET A 8 6.85 -0.82 0.81
N PHE A 9 6.01 0.06 1.36
CA PHE A 9 4.98 -0.30 2.32
C PHE A 9 3.80 -0.98 1.64
N ILE A 10 3.33 -2.11 2.18
CA ILE A 10 2.14 -2.79 1.70
C ILE A 10 0.93 -2.23 2.45
N ASN A 11 0.01 -1.59 1.73
CA ASN A 11 -1.12 -0.85 2.29
C ASN A 11 -2.44 -1.64 2.28
N THR A 12 -2.54 -2.69 1.48
CA THR A 12 -3.73 -3.56 1.42
C THR A 12 -3.37 -5.03 1.49
N ALA A 13 -4.34 -5.85 1.90
CA ALA A 13 -4.27 -7.28 1.65
C ALA A 13 -4.24 -7.56 0.13
N PRO A 14 -3.68 -8.71 -0.31
CA PRO A 14 -3.74 -9.11 -1.71
C PRO A 14 -5.17 -9.17 -2.23
N LYS A 15 -5.41 -8.50 -3.36
CA LYS A 15 -6.68 -8.51 -4.08
C LYS A 15 -6.54 -9.36 -5.33
N ALA A 16 -7.47 -10.27 -5.56
CA ALA A 16 -7.59 -11.00 -6.82
C ALA A 16 -8.16 -10.09 -7.91
N ASN A 17 -7.55 -10.13 -9.09
CA ASN A 17 -8.01 -9.46 -10.30
C ASN A 17 -8.02 -10.48 -11.43
N THR A 18 -8.88 -10.27 -12.41
CA THR A 18 -9.05 -11.17 -13.54
C THR A 18 -8.70 -10.43 -14.82
N LYS A 19 -7.77 -10.96 -15.60
CA LYS A 19 -7.47 -10.44 -16.94
C LYS A 19 -8.65 -10.71 -17.88
N LYS A 20 -8.70 -10.02 -19.02
CA LYS A 20 -9.67 -10.30 -20.09
C LYS A 20 -9.61 -11.75 -20.59
N THR A 21 -8.47 -12.41 -20.44
CA THR A 21 -8.24 -13.82 -20.79
C THR A 21 -8.80 -14.81 -19.76
N GLY A 22 -9.34 -14.35 -18.63
CA GLY A 22 -9.80 -15.20 -17.52
C GLY A 22 -8.72 -15.58 -16.51
N GLU A 23 -7.45 -15.27 -16.79
CA GLU A 23 -6.34 -15.52 -15.86
C GLU A 23 -6.44 -14.63 -14.60
N VAL A 24 -6.33 -15.25 -13.43
CA VAL A 24 -6.35 -14.55 -12.14
C VAL A 24 -4.93 -14.14 -11.75
N PHE A 25 -4.77 -12.88 -11.34
CA PHE A 25 -3.53 -12.36 -10.78
C PHE A 25 -3.82 -11.53 -9.52
N TYR A 26 -2.84 -11.43 -8.63
CA TYR A 26 -3.03 -10.81 -7.32
C TYR A 26 -2.20 -9.54 -7.21
N THR A 27 -2.80 -8.48 -6.67
CA THR A 27 -2.10 -7.21 -6.45
C THR A 27 -2.29 -6.70 -5.03
N VAL A 28 -1.33 -5.90 -4.57
CA VAL A 28 -1.45 -5.08 -3.36
C VAL A 28 -1.25 -3.61 -3.73
N LEU A 29 -1.92 -2.71 -3.02
CA LEU A 29 -1.55 -1.30 -3.04
C LEU A 29 -0.31 -1.12 -2.19
N VAL A 30 0.64 -0.34 -2.72
CA VAL A 30 1.90 -0.07 -2.05
C VAL A 30 2.18 1.42 -1.95
N GLY A 31 2.96 1.79 -0.95
CA GLY A 31 3.44 3.14 -0.73
C GLY A 31 4.96 3.21 -0.82
N LEU A 32 5.46 4.15 -1.60
CA LEU A 32 6.85 4.56 -1.62
C LEU A 32 6.95 6.01 -1.14
N SER A 33 8.12 6.39 -0.65
CA SER A 33 8.36 7.80 -0.33
C SER A 33 8.33 8.65 -1.61
N LYS A 34 7.77 9.87 -1.51
CA LYS A 34 7.69 10.79 -2.65
C LYS A 34 9.06 11.09 -3.26
N SER A 35 10.11 11.15 -2.45
CA SER A 35 11.48 11.36 -2.93
C SER A 35 11.99 10.21 -3.78
N VAL A 36 11.69 8.96 -3.42
CA VAL A 36 12.04 7.77 -4.23
C VAL A 36 11.29 7.80 -5.56
N ILE A 37 10.00 8.12 -5.54
CA ILE A 37 9.18 8.22 -6.76
C ILE A 37 9.71 9.34 -7.68
N ALA A 38 9.99 10.52 -7.13
CA ALA A 38 10.51 11.66 -7.88
C ALA A 38 11.91 11.39 -8.45
N ALA A 39 12.78 10.69 -7.72
CA ALA A 39 14.11 10.30 -8.20
C ALA A 39 14.05 9.35 -9.41
N LYS A 40 12.95 8.62 -9.59
CA LYS A 40 12.67 7.79 -10.77
C LYS A 40 11.97 8.57 -11.90
N GLY A 41 11.75 9.87 -11.74
CA GLY A 41 11.16 10.73 -12.76
C GLY A 41 9.63 10.67 -12.84
N HIS A 42 8.96 10.19 -11.80
CA HIS A 42 7.51 9.94 -11.83
C HIS A 42 6.73 10.62 -10.68
N ALA A 43 7.11 11.86 -10.34
CA ALA A 43 6.55 12.61 -9.20
C ALA A 43 5.02 12.79 -9.24
N GLU A 44 4.43 12.61 -10.42
CA GLU A 44 3.01 12.69 -10.73
C GLU A 44 2.20 11.44 -10.34
N ILE A 45 2.83 10.31 -9.96
CA ILE A 45 2.09 9.09 -9.60
C ILE A 45 1.31 9.29 -8.31
N ASP A 46 -0.01 9.07 -8.38
CA ASP A 46 -0.92 9.07 -7.24
C ASP A 46 -0.99 7.69 -6.57
N ARG A 47 -0.88 6.62 -7.37
CA ARG A 47 -1.15 5.26 -6.91
C ARG A 47 -0.19 4.23 -7.47
N LEU A 48 0.39 3.45 -6.57
CA LEU A 48 1.26 2.33 -6.91
C LEU A 48 0.62 0.99 -6.54
N THR A 49 0.81 0.03 -7.44
CA THR A 49 0.43 -1.36 -7.21
C THR A 49 1.62 -2.29 -7.40
N MET A 50 1.62 -3.41 -6.69
CA MET A 50 2.62 -4.46 -6.87
C MET A 50 1.91 -5.80 -7.07
N ASN A 51 2.36 -6.58 -8.05
CA ASN A 51 1.89 -7.94 -8.25
C ASN A 51 2.45 -8.86 -7.15
N VAL A 52 1.61 -9.78 -6.68
CA VAL A 52 2.00 -10.83 -5.74
C VAL A 52 1.92 -12.15 -6.47
N PHE A 53 3.03 -12.89 -6.50
CA PHE A 53 3.04 -14.23 -7.08
C PHE A 53 2.05 -15.15 -6.33
N PRO A 54 1.29 -16.00 -7.04
CA PRO A 54 0.28 -16.87 -6.43
C PRO A 54 0.80 -17.67 -5.23
N ALA A 55 2.01 -18.21 -5.31
CA ALA A 55 2.65 -18.97 -4.24
C ALA A 55 2.89 -18.18 -2.94
N HIS A 56 2.88 -16.84 -2.99
CA HIS A 56 3.14 -15.97 -1.86
C HIS A 56 1.89 -15.22 -1.36
N VAL A 57 0.76 -15.33 -2.05
CA VAL A 57 -0.49 -14.61 -1.71
C VAL A 57 -0.92 -14.89 -0.27
N GLU A 58 -0.95 -16.16 0.13
CA GLU A 58 -1.35 -16.56 1.48
C GLU A 58 -0.40 -16.00 2.55
N SER A 59 0.91 -16.06 2.28
CA SER A 59 1.93 -15.55 3.20
C SER A 59 1.84 -14.03 3.37
N VAL A 60 1.67 -13.30 2.26
CA VAL A 60 1.49 -11.83 2.29
C VAL A 60 0.20 -11.46 3.02
N ALA A 61 -0.91 -12.17 2.76
CA ALA A 61 -2.18 -11.92 3.42
C ALA A 61 -2.10 -12.15 4.95
N LYS A 62 -1.50 -13.27 5.37
CA LYS A 62 -1.27 -13.57 6.79
C LYS A 62 -0.36 -12.55 7.45
N ALA A 63 0.76 -12.20 6.81
CA ALA A 63 1.70 -11.21 7.32
C ALA A 63 1.06 -9.83 7.46
N PHE A 64 0.27 -9.40 6.47
CA PHE A 64 -0.42 -8.11 6.49
C PHE A 64 -1.42 -8.03 7.64
N LYS A 65 -2.24 -9.08 7.81
CA LYS A 65 -3.20 -9.18 8.92
C LYS A 65 -2.50 -9.17 10.28
N ALA A 66 -1.43 -9.94 10.43
CA ALA A 66 -0.66 -10.02 11.67
C ALA A 66 0.05 -8.70 12.02
N ALA A 67 0.62 -8.01 11.02
CA ALA A 67 1.25 -6.70 11.19
C ALA A 67 0.23 -5.68 11.69
N LYS A 68 -0.92 -5.57 11.00
CA LYS A 68 -1.99 -4.64 11.37
C LYS A 68 -2.52 -4.89 12.78
N ALA A 69 -2.78 -6.14 13.14
CA ALA A 69 -3.27 -6.51 14.48
C ALA A 69 -2.30 -6.13 15.61
N LYS A 70 -1.00 -6.06 15.31
CA LYS A 70 0.06 -5.71 16.26
C LYS A 70 0.54 -4.26 16.14
N GLY A 71 -0.13 -3.42 15.34
CA GLY A 71 0.25 -2.02 15.16
C GLY A 71 1.53 -1.80 14.34
N PHE A 72 1.95 -2.79 13.54
CA PHE A 72 3.07 -2.68 12.61
C PHE A 72 2.58 -2.39 11.19
N LYS A 73 3.43 -1.74 10.40
CA LYS A 73 3.30 -1.67 8.94
C LYS A 73 4.08 -2.82 8.33
N LEU A 74 3.51 -3.46 7.31
CA LEU A 74 4.22 -4.44 6.49
C LEU A 74 4.94 -3.70 5.35
N ALA A 75 6.18 -4.05 5.08
CA ALA A 75 6.94 -3.49 3.96
C ALA A 75 7.74 -4.57 3.23
N VAL A 76 8.07 -4.30 1.98
CA VAL A 76 9.12 -4.99 1.23
C VAL A 76 10.37 -4.14 1.34
N GLU A 77 11.45 -4.73 1.85
CA GLU A 77 12.78 -4.13 1.86
C GLU A 77 13.57 -4.66 0.66
N ALA A 78 14.09 -3.74 -0.16
CA ALA A 78 14.86 -4.05 -1.37
C ALA A 78 16.02 -3.06 -1.56
N ASP A 79 17.01 -3.42 -2.37
CA ASP A 79 18.11 -2.50 -2.73
C ASP A 79 17.62 -1.36 -3.63
N ASP A 80 16.85 -1.69 -4.65
CA ASP A 80 16.21 -0.71 -5.53
C ASP A 80 14.77 -1.14 -5.86
N ILE A 81 13.97 -0.19 -6.35
CA ILE A 81 12.60 -0.40 -6.78
C ILE A 81 12.46 0.10 -8.22
N ILE A 82 11.92 -0.76 -9.09
CA ILE A 82 11.52 -0.39 -10.43
C ILE A 82 10.08 0.10 -10.39
N ILE A 83 9.82 1.22 -11.07
CA ILE A 83 8.49 1.78 -11.30
C ILE A 83 8.25 1.70 -12.80
N THR A 84 7.10 1.15 -13.20
CA THR A 84 6.70 1.08 -14.60
C THR A 84 6.22 2.44 -15.10
N GLU A 85 6.13 2.59 -16.42
CA GLU A 85 5.52 3.77 -17.04
C GLU A 85 4.13 4.07 -16.42
N PRO A 86 3.92 5.31 -15.93
CA PRO A 86 2.64 5.73 -15.39
C PRO A 86 1.54 5.72 -16.44
N LYS A 87 0.32 5.39 -16.00
CA LYS A 87 -0.87 5.40 -16.85
C LYS A 87 -1.97 6.20 -16.18
N THR A 88 -2.54 7.12 -16.94
CA THR A 88 -3.76 7.83 -16.52
C THR A 88 -4.92 6.86 -16.52
N ASN A 89 -5.62 6.78 -15.40
CA ASN A 89 -6.81 5.97 -15.23
C ASN A 89 -7.97 6.88 -14.81
N THR A 90 -9.09 6.79 -15.52
CA THR A 90 -10.27 7.59 -15.25
C THR A 90 -11.42 6.66 -14.89
N PHE A 91 -12.05 6.90 -13.75
CA PHE A 91 -13.15 6.08 -13.24
C PHE A 91 -14.15 6.92 -12.47
N ILE A 92 -15.37 6.41 -12.30
CA ILE A 92 -16.39 7.01 -11.45
C ILE A 92 -16.18 6.50 -10.02
N ASN A 93 -15.96 7.40 -9.07
CA ASN A 93 -15.82 7.05 -7.66
C ASN A 93 -17.19 6.64 -7.05
N ARG A 94 -17.20 6.31 -5.76
CA ARG A 94 -18.44 5.89 -5.07
C ARG A 94 -19.47 7.01 -4.97
N ASP A 95 -19.03 8.26 -5.06
CA ASP A 95 -19.85 9.45 -4.94
C ASP A 95 -20.42 9.88 -6.30
N GLY A 96 -20.16 9.11 -7.37
CA GLY A 96 -20.64 9.40 -8.73
C GLY A 96 -19.78 10.40 -9.49
N GLU A 97 -18.64 10.82 -8.94
CA GLU A 97 -17.74 11.79 -9.56
C GLU A 97 -16.72 11.11 -10.47
N GLN A 98 -16.40 11.76 -11.58
CA GLN A 98 -15.32 11.33 -12.45
C GLN A 98 -13.98 11.73 -11.85
N VAL A 99 -13.20 10.73 -11.44
CA VAL A 99 -11.85 10.89 -10.89
C VAL A 99 -10.85 10.46 -11.94
N THR A 100 -9.75 11.21 -12.05
CA THR A 100 -8.58 10.86 -12.86
C THR A 100 -7.39 10.70 -11.94
N GLU A 101 -6.75 9.54 -11.95
CA GLU A 101 -5.55 9.21 -11.17
C GLU A 101 -4.43 8.72 -12.09
N ILE A 102 -3.19 9.09 -11.77
CA ILE A 102 -2.01 8.53 -12.44
C ILE A 102 -1.53 7.31 -11.65
N GLN A 103 -1.56 6.14 -12.29
CA GLN A 103 -1.26 4.86 -11.66
C GLN A 103 -0.07 4.18 -12.30
N ALA A 104 0.78 3.54 -11.50
CA ALA A 104 1.86 2.70 -11.99
C ALA A 104 1.96 1.38 -11.21
N SER A 105 2.68 0.42 -11.78
CA SER A 105 3.14 -0.75 -11.06
C SER A 105 4.56 -0.55 -10.58
N CYS A 106 4.92 -1.18 -9.47
CA CYS A 106 6.30 -1.24 -9.02
C CYS A 106 6.65 -2.60 -8.44
N PHE A 107 7.94 -2.92 -8.48
CA PHE A 107 8.48 -4.19 -7.99
C PHE A 107 9.93 -3.99 -7.57
N PRO A 108 10.42 -4.80 -6.61
CA PRO A 108 11.81 -4.73 -6.20
C PRO A 108 12.74 -5.17 -7.32
N ASP A 109 13.89 -4.50 -7.42
CA ASP A 109 15.01 -4.93 -8.27
C ASP A 109 16.03 -5.67 -7.40
N GLY A 110 16.24 -6.95 -7.71
CA GLY A 110 17.11 -7.83 -6.94
C GLY A 110 16.47 -8.43 -5.68
N PRO A 111 17.30 -8.95 -4.74
CA PRO A 111 16.83 -9.63 -3.54
C PRO A 111 15.96 -8.72 -2.67
N ALA A 112 14.77 -9.21 -2.33
CA ALA A 112 13.82 -8.48 -1.51
C ALA A 112 13.27 -9.38 -0.39
N ARG A 113 12.91 -8.76 0.74
CA ARG A 113 12.30 -9.47 1.87
C ARG A 113 11.13 -8.70 2.45
N LEU A 114 10.13 -9.44 2.93
CA LEU A 114 9.10 -8.88 3.77
C LEU A 114 9.69 -8.50 5.14
N THR A 115 9.36 -7.32 5.61
CA THR A 115 9.81 -6.79 6.90
C THR A 115 8.67 -6.07 7.62
N LEU A 116 8.83 -5.89 8.93
CA LEU A 116 7.88 -5.18 9.78
C LEU A 116 8.49 -3.84 10.20
N VAL A 117 7.71 -2.78 10.07
CA VAL A 117 8.09 -1.43 10.50
C VAL A 117 7.15 -1.01 11.62
N LYS A 118 7.71 -0.66 12.77
CA LYS A 118 6.93 -0.21 13.94
C LYS A 118 6.20 1.09 13.60
N SER A 119 4.89 1.15 13.83
CA SER A 119 4.20 2.42 13.90
C SER A 119 4.60 3.10 15.19
N THR A 120 5.30 4.23 15.12
CA THR A 120 5.74 5.01 16.28
C THR A 120 4.71 6.06 16.72
N LEU A 121 3.63 6.22 15.95
CA LEU A 121 2.59 7.20 16.27
C LEU A 121 1.70 6.65 17.38
N THR A 122 1.71 7.33 18.52
CA THR A 122 0.79 7.12 19.64
C THR A 122 -0.19 8.28 19.72
N VAL A 123 -1.47 7.98 19.94
CA VAL A 123 -2.50 8.99 20.23
C VAL A 123 -2.34 9.38 21.70
N SER A 124 -2.28 10.68 22.00
CA SER A 124 -2.19 11.16 23.39
C SER A 124 -3.48 10.84 24.15
N ASP A 125 -3.40 10.75 25.48
CA ASP A 125 -4.56 10.37 26.30
C ASP A 125 -5.63 11.47 26.31
N GLU A 126 -5.24 12.74 26.16
CA GLU A 126 -6.14 13.88 26.02
C GLU A 126 -6.96 13.79 24.72
N LEU A 127 -6.33 13.39 23.60
CA LEU A 127 -7.04 13.22 22.33
C LEU A 127 -7.95 11.98 22.37
N LYS A 128 -7.57 10.91 23.08
CA LYS A 128 -8.47 9.77 23.30
C LYS A 128 -9.69 10.16 24.12
N ALA A 129 -9.52 10.98 25.16
CA ALA A 129 -10.64 11.47 25.97
C ALA A 129 -11.60 12.33 25.14
N LEU A 130 -11.07 13.28 24.36
CA LEU A 130 -11.88 14.12 23.47
C LEU A 130 -12.68 13.30 22.44
N LEU A 131 -12.05 12.31 21.81
CA LEU A 131 -12.71 11.45 20.82
C LEU A 131 -13.72 10.46 21.43
N ALA A 132 -13.60 10.16 22.73
CA ALA A 132 -14.57 9.34 23.45
C ALA A 132 -15.79 10.15 23.90
N GLU A 133 -15.63 11.46 24.12
CA GLU A 133 -16.75 12.37 24.46
C GLU A 133 -17.69 12.62 23.26
N ASP A 134 -17.19 12.53 22.02
CA ASP A 134 -17.99 12.64 20.79
C ASP A 134 -18.70 11.32 20.38
N GLY A 135 -18.61 10.27 21.20
CA GLY A 135 -19.06 8.91 20.88
C GLY A 135 -20.35 8.48 21.56
N ASP A 136 -21.48 9.17 21.32
CA ASP A 136 -22.84 8.66 21.60
C ASP A 136 -23.92 9.32 20.71
N GLU A 137 -23.69 9.39 19.39
CA GLU A 137 -24.80 9.45 18.43
C GLU A 137 -24.72 8.26 17.48
N ASP A 138 -25.48 7.23 17.84
CA ASP A 138 -25.89 6.11 17.00
C ASP A 138 -26.70 6.63 15.81
N PRO A 139 -26.23 6.53 14.54
CA PRO A 139 -27.03 6.94 13.41
C PRO A 139 -27.51 5.71 12.65
N LEU A 140 -28.30 4.81 13.27
CA LEU A 140 -29.13 3.84 12.55
C LEU A 140 -30.41 3.48 13.31
N VAL A 141 -31.42 4.35 13.16
CA VAL A 141 -32.78 3.92 12.84
C VAL A 141 -32.83 3.53 11.37
#